data_AF-D9Q1T4-F1
#
_entry.id   AF-D9Q1T4-F1
#
_cell.length_a   1.000
_cell.length_b   1.000
_cell.length_c   1.000
_cell.angle_alpha   90.00
_cell.angle_beta   90.00
_cell.angle_gamma   90.00
#
_symmetry.space_group_name_H-M   'P 1'
#
loop_
_entity.id
_entity.type
_entity.pdbx_description
1 polymer ?
#
loop_
_entity_poly.entity_id
_entity_poly.type
_entity_poly.pdbx_seq_one_letter_code
_entity_poly.pdbx_strand_id
1 'polypeptide(L)'
;MIGVAKDEEELLTEMKRLSEVDPKAVEYHLAQGHIRAWLDYIGRGDLASLLSDVKSLADAVKLLSDAMLGWDSELTCPGCGFKGKVRDFKLLRPPWYFGKYLGRSLQCPRCGLKFRYFYPLAQGGKPYTVPKGKGM
;
A
#
# COMPACT_ATOMS: atom_id res chain seq x y z
N MET A 1 -11.56 4.82 -24.17
CA MET A 1 -11.75 3.42 -23.73
C MET A 1 -11.01 3.27 -22.43
N ILE A 2 -11.72 2.89 -21.37
CA ILE A 2 -11.09 2.48 -20.09
C ILE A 2 -10.65 1.04 -20.30
N GLY A 3 -9.36 0.76 -20.15
CA GLY A 3 -8.82 -0.59 -20.23
C GLY A 3 -9.37 -1.48 -19.12
N VAL A 4 -9.14 -2.79 -19.23
CA VAL A 4 -9.48 -3.75 -18.17
C VAL A 4 -8.27 -3.91 -17.27
N ALA A 5 -8.45 -3.74 -15.96
CA ALA A 5 -7.45 -4.08 -14.95
C ALA A 5 -7.87 -5.35 -14.20
N LYS A 6 -6.93 -6.23 -13.93
CA LYS A 6 -7.14 -7.51 -13.22
C LYS A 6 -6.57 -7.50 -11.81
N ASP A 7 -5.64 -6.60 -11.53
CA ASP A 7 -4.97 -6.43 -10.24
C ASP A 7 -4.59 -4.97 -9.98
N GLU A 8 -4.05 -4.69 -8.80
CA GLU A 8 -3.63 -3.35 -8.39
C GLU A 8 -2.52 -2.74 -9.27
N GLU A 9 -1.66 -3.56 -9.90
CA GLU A 9 -0.56 -3.09 -10.76
C GLU A 9 -1.10 -2.59 -12.09
N GLU A 10 -1.99 -3.38 -12.72
CA GLU A 10 -2.71 -3.00 -13.93
C GLU A 10 -3.60 -1.78 -13.68
N LEU A 11 -4.29 -1.71 -12.53
CA LEU A 11 -5.08 -0.54 -12.14
C LEU A 11 -4.21 0.71 -12.07
N LEU A 12 -3.08 0.64 -11.35
CA LEU A 12 -2.17 1.79 -11.22
C LEU A 12 -1.61 2.22 -12.58
N THR A 13 -1.27 1.26 -13.44
CA THR A 13 -0.80 1.52 -14.80
C THR A 13 -1.85 2.24 -15.63
N GLU A 14 -3.09 1.77 -15.60
CA GLU A 14 -4.19 2.37 -16.35
C GLU A 14 -4.57 3.74 -15.79
N MET A 15 -4.56 3.93 -14.48
CA MET A 15 -4.79 5.24 -13.85
C MET A 15 -3.70 6.26 -14.25
N LYS A 16 -2.43 5.84 -14.32
CA LYS A 16 -1.33 6.70 -14.82
C LYS A 16 -1.53 7.06 -16.28
N ARG A 17 -1.81 6.08 -17.14
CA ARG A 17 -2.07 6.32 -18.57
C ARG A 17 -3.26 7.27 -18.79
N LEU A 18 -4.37 7.03 -18.09
CA LEU A 18 -5.55 7.87 -18.20
C LEU A 18 -5.34 9.26 -17.60
N SER A 19 -4.45 9.43 -16.61
CA SER A 19 -4.12 10.77 -16.11
C SER A 19 -3.49 11.69 -17.16
N GLU A 20 -2.85 11.10 -18.19
CA GLU A 20 -2.26 11.84 -19.30
C GLU A 20 -3.24 11.97 -20.49
N VAL A 21 -4.04 10.93 -20.74
CA VAL A 21 -4.91 10.88 -21.94
C VAL A 21 -6.31 11.46 -21.70
N ASP A 22 -6.93 11.13 -20.57
CA ASP A 22 -8.29 11.55 -20.22
C ASP A 22 -8.48 11.57 -18.68
N PRO A 23 -7.93 12.59 -18.00
CA PRO A 23 -7.95 12.64 -16.53
C PRO A 23 -9.38 12.72 -15.98
N LYS A 24 -10.32 13.34 -16.72
CA LYS A 24 -11.71 13.50 -16.30
C LYS A 24 -12.43 12.16 -16.12
N ALA A 25 -12.11 11.16 -16.95
CA ALA A 25 -12.65 9.81 -16.78
C ALA A 25 -12.25 9.23 -15.41
N VAL A 26 -10.97 9.31 -15.04
CA VAL A 26 -10.50 8.75 -13.77
C VAL A 26 -11.03 9.55 -12.59
N GLU A 27 -11.06 10.87 -12.68
CA GLU A 27 -11.65 11.75 -11.67
C GLU A 27 -13.12 11.41 -11.41
N TYR A 28 -13.90 11.16 -12.46
CA TYR A 28 -15.27 10.70 -12.34
C TYR A 28 -15.35 9.36 -11.59
N HIS A 29 -14.55 8.36 -11.98
CA HIS A 29 -14.56 7.05 -11.31
C HIS A 29 -14.05 7.09 -9.86
N LEU A 30 -13.12 7.99 -9.54
CA LEU A 30 -12.69 8.27 -8.16
C LEU A 30 -13.81 8.90 -7.35
N ALA A 31 -14.43 9.96 -7.87
CA ALA A 31 -15.52 10.69 -7.20
C ALA A 31 -16.75 9.82 -6.95
N GLN A 32 -17.07 8.89 -7.86
CA GLN A 32 -18.15 7.92 -7.70
C GLN A 32 -17.79 6.75 -6.78
N GLY A 33 -16.53 6.65 -6.33
CA GLY A 33 -16.06 5.55 -5.48
C GLY A 33 -15.92 4.21 -6.21
N HIS A 34 -15.98 4.18 -7.55
CA HIS A 34 -15.88 2.96 -8.35
C HIS A 34 -14.54 2.24 -8.15
N ILE A 35 -13.44 2.99 -8.11
CA ILE A 35 -12.10 2.42 -7.91
C ILE A 35 -11.97 1.81 -6.52
N ARG A 36 -12.53 2.48 -5.50
CA ARG A 36 -12.57 1.96 -4.12
C ARG A 36 -13.39 0.67 -4.05
N ALA A 37 -14.58 0.65 -4.64
CA ALA A 37 -15.45 -0.52 -4.65
C ALA A 37 -14.78 -1.72 -5.37
N TRP A 38 -14.09 -1.46 -6.48
CA TRP A 38 -13.36 -2.47 -7.21
C TRP A 38 -12.17 -3.05 -6.40
N LEU A 39 -11.40 -2.20 -5.72
CA LEU A 39 -10.31 -2.65 -4.84
C LEU A 39 -10.82 -3.53 -3.70
N ASP A 40 -11.95 -3.16 -3.09
CA ASP A 40 -12.55 -3.97 -2.03
C ASP A 40 -13.03 -5.34 -2.56
N TYR A 41 -13.66 -5.33 -3.74
CA TYR A 41 -14.13 -6.54 -4.42
C TYR A 41 -13.00 -7.55 -4.71
N ILE A 42 -11.81 -7.09 -5.11
CA ILE A 42 -10.66 -7.97 -5.35
C ILE A 42 -9.90 -8.35 -4.07
N GLY A 43 -10.42 -8.00 -2.89
CA GLY A 43 -9.79 -8.31 -1.60
C GLY A 43 -8.69 -7.35 -1.18
N ARG A 44 -8.53 -6.20 -1.85
CA ARG A 44 -7.59 -5.12 -1.50
C ARG A 44 -8.25 -4.02 -0.67
N GLY A 45 -8.97 -4.43 0.38
CA GLY A 45 -9.62 -3.52 1.35
C GLY A 45 -8.63 -2.56 2.03
N ASP A 46 -7.34 -2.94 2.11
CA ASP A 46 -6.26 -2.07 2.58
C ASP A 46 -6.05 -0.85 1.67
N LEU A 47 -6.06 -1.04 0.35
CA LEU A 47 -5.96 0.05 -0.63
C LEU A 47 -7.27 0.83 -0.73
N ALA A 48 -8.41 0.14 -0.70
CA ALA A 48 -9.73 0.76 -0.70
C ALA A 48 -9.89 1.74 0.49
N SER A 49 -9.37 1.38 1.66
CA SER A 49 -9.36 2.24 2.85
C SER A 49 -8.51 3.50 2.64
N LEU A 50 -7.35 3.36 1.99
CA LEU A 50 -6.47 4.50 1.71
C LEU A 50 -7.11 5.52 0.76
N LEU A 51 -7.95 5.07 -0.18
CA LEU A 51 -8.63 5.96 -1.13
C LEU A 51 -9.90 6.64 -0.58
N SER A 52 -10.32 6.34 0.66
CA SER A 52 -11.62 6.80 1.19
C SER A 52 -11.77 8.32 1.26
N ASP A 53 -10.67 9.06 1.50
CA ASP A 53 -10.67 10.52 1.63
C ASP A 53 -10.02 11.25 0.44
N VAL A 54 -9.66 10.52 -0.62
CA VAL A 54 -8.91 11.07 -1.76
C VAL A 54 -9.85 11.80 -2.72
N LYS A 55 -9.53 13.07 -3.01
CA LYS A 55 -10.34 13.95 -3.86
C LYS A 55 -9.72 14.28 -5.22
N SER A 56 -8.46 13.89 -5.44
CA SER A 56 -7.74 14.21 -6.67
C SER A 56 -7.12 12.95 -7.28
N LEU A 57 -7.03 12.94 -8.62
CA LEU A 57 -6.38 11.88 -9.38
C LEU A 57 -4.90 11.76 -9.01
N ALA A 58 -4.20 12.89 -8.91
CA ALA A 58 -2.78 12.92 -8.56
C ALA A 58 -2.53 12.28 -7.18
N ASP A 59 -3.35 12.60 -6.19
CA ASP A 59 -3.24 12.01 -4.85
C ASP A 59 -3.55 10.52 -4.87
N ALA A 60 -4.57 10.09 -5.63
CA ALA A 60 -4.94 8.67 -5.74
C ALA A 60 -3.80 7.85 -6.37
N VAL A 61 -3.25 8.31 -7.48
CA VAL A 61 -2.10 7.68 -8.16
C VAL A 61 -0.89 7.64 -7.24
N LYS A 62 -0.58 8.75 -6.58
CA LYS A 62 0.55 8.83 -5.65
C LYS A 62 0.39 7.84 -4.50
N LEU A 63 -0.80 7.80 -3.89
CA LEU A 63 -1.09 6.96 -2.76
C LEU A 63 -1.03 5.47 -3.10
N LEU A 64 -1.60 5.06 -4.25
CA LEU A 64 -1.51 3.68 -4.72
C LEU A 64 -0.05 3.33 -5.05
N SER A 65 0.66 4.21 -5.75
CA SER A 65 2.08 4.02 -6.05
C SER A 65 2.93 3.85 -4.79
N ASP A 66 2.75 4.72 -3.79
CA ASP A 66 3.45 4.63 -2.51
C ASP A 66 3.09 3.33 -1.77
N ALA A 67 1.81 2.96 -1.74
CA ALA A 67 1.31 1.77 -1.05
C ALA A 67 1.95 0.47 -1.59
N MET A 68 2.39 0.47 -2.85
CA MET A 68 3.06 -0.65 -3.49
C MET A 68 4.58 -0.70 -3.22
N LEU A 69 5.18 0.38 -2.72
CA LEU A 69 6.62 0.43 -2.50
C LEU A 69 7.09 -0.51 -1.40
N GLY A 70 8.10 -1.31 -1.72
CA GLY A 70 8.82 -2.13 -0.75
C GLY A 70 8.15 -3.45 -0.37
N TRP A 71 7.07 -3.88 -1.05
CA TRP A 71 6.46 -5.19 -0.79
C TRP A 71 7.39 -6.37 -1.16
N ASP A 72 8.27 -6.18 -2.14
CA ASP A 72 9.30 -7.16 -2.53
C ASP A 72 10.62 -7.01 -1.79
N SER A 73 10.76 -6.00 -0.93
CA SER A 73 11.97 -5.82 -0.13
C SER A 73 12.16 -6.96 0.87
N GLU A 74 13.41 -7.33 1.10
CA GLU A 74 13.75 -8.29 2.16
C GLU A 74 13.41 -7.73 3.55
N LEU A 75 12.90 -8.60 4.41
CA LEU A 75 12.52 -8.30 5.77
C LEU A 75 12.89 -9.47 6.69
N THR A 76 13.59 -9.15 7.76
CA THR A 76 13.87 -10.09 8.84
C THR A 76 12.95 -9.81 10.03
N CYS A 77 12.27 -10.84 10.51
CA CYS A 77 11.43 -10.75 11.71
C CYS A 77 12.28 -10.38 12.93
N PRO A 78 11.96 -9.29 13.67
CA PRO A 78 12.75 -8.87 14.82
C PRO A 78 12.61 -9.77 16.05
N GLY A 79 11.70 -10.74 16.02
CA GLY A 79 11.46 -11.68 17.12
C GLY A 79 12.19 -13.02 16.96
N CYS A 80 11.99 -13.69 15.82
CA CYS A 80 12.52 -15.04 15.58
C CYS A 80 13.57 -15.13 14.47
N GLY A 81 13.93 -14.02 13.82
CA GLY A 81 14.93 -14.01 12.75
C GLY A 81 14.47 -14.60 11.40
N PHE A 82 13.19 -14.97 11.24
CA PHE A 82 12.65 -15.40 9.95
C PHE A 82 12.91 -14.36 8.85
N LYS A 83 13.47 -14.79 7.73
CA LYS A 83 13.76 -13.96 6.55
C LYS A 83 12.74 -14.25 5.45
N GLY A 84 12.20 -13.20 4.84
CA GLY A 84 11.30 -13.29 3.69
C GLY A 84 11.13 -11.92 3.05
N LYS A 85 10.22 -11.80 2.08
CA LYS A 85 9.78 -10.52 1.53
C LYS A 85 8.74 -9.89 2.45
N VAL A 86 8.56 -8.57 2.40
CA VAL A 86 7.51 -7.88 3.18
C VAL A 86 6.12 -8.48 2.93
N ARG A 87 5.82 -8.88 1.69
CA ARG A 87 4.56 -9.55 1.31
C ARG A 87 4.32 -10.92 1.95
N ASP A 88 5.37 -11.57 2.46
CA ASP A 88 5.25 -12.84 3.17
C ASP A 88 4.74 -12.66 4.62
N PHE A 89 4.65 -11.41 5.09
CA PHE A 89 4.13 -11.06 6.41
C PHE A 89 2.69 -10.58 6.30
N LYS A 90 1.82 -11.04 7.20
CA LYS A 90 0.41 -10.65 7.19
C LYS A 90 0.26 -9.17 7.55
N LEU A 91 -0.37 -8.40 6.67
CA LEU A 91 -0.79 -7.04 6.95
C LEU A 91 -1.98 -7.04 7.92
N LEU A 92 -1.88 -6.26 9.00
CA LEU A 92 -2.89 -6.22 10.07
C LEU A 92 -3.85 -5.04 9.95
N ARG A 93 -3.49 -4.00 9.20
CA ARG A 93 -4.30 -2.81 8.95
C ARG A 93 -3.76 -2.09 7.71
N PRO A 94 -4.56 -1.20 7.09
CA PRO A 94 -4.10 -0.36 5.99
C PRO A 94 -2.77 0.35 6.33
N PRO A 95 -1.87 0.53 5.34
CA PRO A 95 -0.69 1.36 5.50
C PRO A 95 -1.04 2.79 5.96
N TRP A 96 -0.07 3.52 6.49
CA TRP A 96 -0.27 4.92 6.87
C TRP A 96 1.01 5.73 6.66
N TYR A 97 0.86 7.01 6.36
CA TYR A 97 2.00 7.91 6.30
C TYR A 97 2.50 8.27 7.70
N PHE A 98 3.82 8.25 7.89
CA PHE A 98 4.51 8.67 9.10
C PHE A 98 5.75 9.48 8.73
N GLY A 99 5.57 10.81 8.60
CA GLY A 99 6.61 11.68 8.08
C GLY A 99 7.05 11.24 6.69
N LYS A 100 8.34 10.96 6.52
CA LYS A 100 8.93 10.49 5.25
C LYS A 100 8.84 8.96 5.04
N TYR A 101 8.02 8.27 5.83
CA TYR A 101 7.88 6.81 5.78
C TYR A 101 6.44 6.39 5.51
N LEU A 102 6.31 5.26 4.83
CA LEU A 102 5.10 4.47 4.79
C LEU A 102 5.16 3.38 5.85
N GLY A 103 4.29 3.48 6.85
CA GLY A 103 4.16 2.50 7.92
C GLY A 103 3.24 1.35 7.52
N ARG A 104 3.65 0.12 7.89
CA ARG A 104 2.85 -1.11 7.79
C ARG A 104 2.83 -1.79 9.15
N SER A 105 1.69 -2.35 9.56
CA SER A 105 1.62 -3.20 10.75
C SER A 105 1.56 -4.63 10.28
N LEU A 106 2.60 -5.39 10.59
CA LEU A 106 2.82 -6.72 10.08
C LEU A 106 2.77 -7.74 11.21
N GLN A 107 2.42 -8.97 10.87
CA GLN A 107 2.52 -10.14 11.74
C GLN A 107 3.43 -11.18 11.09
N CYS A 108 4.40 -11.67 11.87
CA CYS A 108 5.29 -12.73 11.42
C CYS A 108 4.51 -14.05 11.22
N PRO A 109 4.64 -14.72 10.06
CA PRO A 109 3.97 -16.00 9.82
C PRO A 109 4.57 -17.16 10.64
N ARG A 110 5.78 -16.99 11.20
CA ARG A 110 6.48 -18.03 11.95
C ARG A 110 6.25 -17.97 13.46
N CYS A 111 6.38 -16.80 14.07
CA CYS A 111 6.27 -16.65 15.53
C CYS A 111 5.05 -15.83 15.97
N GLY A 112 4.24 -15.32 15.04
CA GLY A 112 3.06 -14.51 15.36
C GLY A 112 3.36 -13.11 15.90
N LEU A 113 4.64 -12.72 16.07
CA LEU A 113 5.02 -11.39 16.55
C LEU A 113 4.42 -10.31 15.65
N LYS A 114 3.75 -9.34 16.29
CA LYS A 114 3.23 -8.14 15.65
C LYS A 114 4.29 -7.04 15.73
N PHE A 115 4.57 -6.37 14.62
CA PHE A 115 5.53 -5.27 14.58
C PHE A 115 5.13 -4.22 13.54
N ARG A 116 5.72 -3.03 13.63
CA ARG A 116 5.61 -2.00 12.61
C ARG A 116 6.83 -2.08 11.70
N TYR A 117 6.61 -1.94 10.40
CA TYR A 117 7.65 -1.81 9.38
C TYR A 117 7.50 -0.44 8.74
N PHE A 118 8.58 0.32 8.65
CA PHE A 118 8.57 1.66 8.07
C PHE A 118 9.43 1.65 6.82
N TYR A 119 8.79 1.84 5.67
CA TYR A 119 9.47 1.93 4.38
C TYR A 119 9.72 3.40 4.02
N PRO A 120 10.94 3.80 3.64
CA PRO A 120 11.25 5.19 3.31
C PRO A 120 10.63 5.59 1.97
N LEU A 121 9.98 6.75 1.93
CA LEU A 121 9.44 7.33 0.69
C LEU A 121 10.51 8.13 -0.08
N ALA A 122 11.58 8.54 0.59
CA ALA A 122 12.70 9.24 -0.03
C ALA A 122 13.79 8.27 -0.50
N GLN A 123 14.41 8.56 -1.64
CA GLN A 123 15.57 7.82 -2.13
C GLN A 123 16.71 7.83 -1.10
N GLY A 124 17.38 6.68 -0.93
CA GLY A 124 18.49 6.51 0.02
C GLY A 124 18.09 6.35 1.49
N GLY A 125 16.80 6.46 1.83
CA GLY A 125 16.33 6.10 3.17
C GLY A 125 16.51 4.61 3.45
N LYS A 126 16.63 4.24 4.73
CA LYS A 126 16.72 2.84 5.16
C LYS A 126 15.43 2.41 5.85
N PRO A 127 14.85 1.25 5.48
CA PRO A 127 13.69 0.74 6.21
C PRO A 127 14.08 0.29 7.61
N TYR A 128 13.13 0.32 8.54
CA TYR A 128 13.33 -0.16 9.91
C TYR A 128 12.06 -0.80 10.48
N THR A 129 12.22 -1.58 11.56
CA THR A 129 11.10 -2.23 12.25
C THR A 129 11.02 -1.82 13.71
N VAL A 130 9.80 -1.87 14.27
CA VAL A 130 9.53 -1.62 15.69
C VAL A 130 8.59 -2.70 16.21
N PRO A 131 9.03 -3.63 17.08
CA PRO A 131 8.16 -4.62 17.70
C PRO A 131 6.99 -3.98 18.45
N LYS A 132 5.77 -4.53 18.33
CA LYS A 132 4.65 -4.15 19.19
C LYS A 132 4.64 -5.08 20.40
N GLY A 133 4.86 -4.54 21.60
CA GLY A 133 4.67 -5.28 22.85
C GLY A 133 5.92 -5.74 23.61
N LYS A 134 7.08 -5.09 23.44
CA LYS A 134 8.00 -4.95 24.58
C LYS A 134 7.67 -3.61 25.23
N GLY A 135 6.86 -3.65 26.28
CA GLY A 135 6.69 -2.51 27.16
C GLY A 135 8.07 -2.08 27.67
N MET A 136 8.30 -0.77 27.68
CA MET A 136 8.93 -0.17 28.85
C MET A 136 7.82 0.02 29.88
#